data_AF-A0AAD8ZXF3-F1
#
_entry.id   AF-A0AAD8ZXF3-F1
#
_cell.length_a   1.000
_cell.length_b   1.000
_cell.length_c   1.000
_cell.angle_alpha   90.00
_cell.angle_beta   90.00
_cell.angle_gamma   90.00
#
_symmetry.space_group_name_H-M   'P 1'
#
loop_
_entity.id
_entity.type
_entity.pdbx_description
1 polymer ?
#
loop_
_entity_poly.entity_id
_entity_poly.type
_entity_poly.pdbx_seq_one_letter_code
_entity_poly.pdbx_strand_id
1 'polypeptide(L)'
;MKARRLPIAVLLLCLPWGAGARADTNATVPSAEPDTRVTDTGSAALRYRADARSLAKGRRRRNISQDDMLAILDYHNKVRAKVFPPASNMEYMVWDESLAQSAEVWASTCLWEHGPQNLLRFLGQNLSVRTGRYRSILQLVKPWYDEVKDYSFPYPRDCNPRCPLKCYGPMCTHYTQMVWGTSNKVGCAIHTCHNMNVWGSLWRRATYLVCNYSPKGNWIGEAPYKVGLPCSMCPPSYAGSCRNNMCVPPVNSNYLHWLK
;
A
#
# COMPACT_ATOMS: atom_id res chain seq x y z
N MET A 1 -34.95 -42.64 -19.91
CA MET A 1 -33.71 -43.42 -19.65
C MET A 1 -33.06 -42.86 -18.40
N LYS A 2 -33.00 -43.66 -17.32
CA LYS A 2 -32.66 -43.23 -15.95
C LYS A 2 -31.13 -43.19 -15.77
N ALA A 3 -30.59 -42.03 -15.37
CA ALA A 3 -29.19 -41.87 -14.99
C ALA A 3 -28.94 -42.39 -13.56
N ARG A 4 -28.00 -43.32 -13.42
CA ARG A 4 -27.59 -43.92 -12.13
C ARG A 4 -26.58 -42.99 -11.43
N ARG A 5 -26.87 -42.64 -10.17
CA ARG A 5 -25.94 -41.96 -9.25
C ARG A 5 -25.15 -43.03 -8.47
N LEU A 6 -23.82 -42.92 -8.46
CA LEU A 6 -22.94 -43.67 -7.54
C LEU A 6 -22.71 -42.86 -6.25
N PRO A 7 -22.66 -43.50 -5.07
CA PRO A 7 -22.35 -42.81 -3.82
C PRO A 7 -20.84 -42.76 -3.57
N ILE A 8 -20.35 -41.60 -3.10
CA ILE A 8 -19.00 -41.39 -2.59
C ILE A 8 -19.02 -41.76 -1.10
N ALA A 9 -18.25 -42.77 -0.71
CA ALA A 9 -18.04 -43.16 0.67
C ALA A 9 -16.96 -42.28 1.31
N VAL A 10 -17.32 -41.54 2.36
CA VAL A 10 -16.39 -40.77 3.21
C VAL A 10 -15.96 -41.67 4.36
N LEU A 11 -14.70 -42.11 4.36
CA LEU A 11 -14.09 -42.79 5.50
C LEU A 11 -13.61 -41.75 6.52
N LEU A 12 -14.33 -41.65 7.64
CA LEU A 12 -13.88 -41.01 8.87
C LEU A 12 -13.02 -42.01 9.65
N LEU A 13 -11.72 -41.73 9.79
CA LEU A 13 -10.83 -42.43 10.70
C LEU A 13 -10.63 -41.59 11.97
N CYS A 14 -11.34 -41.98 13.04
CA CYS A 14 -11.01 -41.62 14.41
C CYS A 14 -9.80 -42.46 14.86
N LEU A 15 -8.81 -41.82 15.49
CA LEU A 15 -7.78 -42.51 16.28
C LEU A 15 -7.83 -42.00 17.73
N PRO A 16 -7.84 -42.90 18.74
CA PRO A 16 -7.99 -42.55 20.14
C PRO A 16 -6.67 -42.18 20.83
N TRP A 17 -6.83 -41.46 21.94
CA TRP A 17 -5.84 -41.17 22.96
C TRP A 17 -5.12 -42.42 23.50
N GLY A 18 -3.80 -42.29 23.71
CA GLY A 18 -3.01 -43.16 24.58
C GLY A 18 -2.11 -42.32 25.48
N ALA A 19 -2.16 -42.58 26.79
CA ALA A 19 -1.41 -41.91 27.84
C ALA A 19 -0.22 -42.76 28.33
N GLY A 20 0.78 -42.09 28.90
CA GLY A 20 1.91 -42.66 29.67
C GLY A 20 3.28 -42.41 28.98
N ALA A 21 4.37 -42.01 29.63
CA ALA A 21 4.68 -41.78 31.03
C ALA A 21 5.84 -40.77 31.17
N ARG A 22 5.97 -40.18 32.37
CA ARG A 22 7.08 -39.33 32.83
C ARG A 22 8.43 -40.05 32.79
N ALA A 23 9.48 -39.32 32.44
CA ALA A 23 10.84 -39.55 32.92
C ALA A 23 11.53 -38.20 33.13
N ASP A 24 11.68 -37.81 34.39
CA ASP A 24 12.55 -36.73 34.85
C ASP A 24 14.01 -37.20 34.76
N THR A 25 14.89 -36.42 34.15
CA THR A 25 16.32 -36.41 34.52
C THR A 25 16.89 -34.99 34.41
N ASN A 26 17.34 -34.51 35.57
CA ASN A 26 18.18 -33.33 35.78
C ASN A 26 19.44 -33.37 34.90
N ALA A 27 19.70 -32.30 34.16
CA ALA A 27 21.02 -32.03 33.59
C ALA A 27 21.56 -30.72 34.14
N THR A 28 22.52 -30.88 35.04
CA THR A 28 23.31 -29.87 35.75
C THR A 28 24.20 -29.10 34.78
N VAL A 29 24.20 -27.77 34.90
CA VAL A 29 25.08 -26.85 34.16
C VAL A 29 26.48 -26.85 34.81
N PRO A 30 27.59 -27.02 34.07
CA PRO A 30 28.91 -26.68 34.58
C PRO A 30 29.28 -25.24 34.18
N SER A 31 29.55 -24.45 35.21
CA SER A 31 30.30 -23.20 35.17
C SER A 31 31.78 -23.46 34.89
N ALA A 32 32.37 -22.73 33.93
CA ALA A 32 33.81 -22.62 33.77
C ALA A 32 34.17 -21.14 33.55
N GLU A 33 34.97 -20.62 34.47
CA GLU A 33 35.58 -19.28 34.46
C GLU A 33 36.67 -19.14 33.37
N PRO A 34 37.05 -17.90 33.01
CA PRO A 34 37.87 -17.64 31.83
C PRO A 34 39.38 -17.65 32.15
N ASP A 35 40.15 -18.31 31.27
CA ASP A 35 41.61 -18.25 31.26
C ASP A 35 42.08 -16.90 30.70
N THR A 36 42.82 -16.17 31.51
CA THR A 36 43.48 -14.91 31.18
C THR A 36 44.72 -15.15 30.33
N ARG A 37 44.67 -14.80 29.04
CA ARG A 37 45.87 -14.38 28.30
C ARG A 37 45.62 -13.13 27.47
N VAL A 38 46.43 -12.14 27.79
CA VAL A 38 46.57 -10.83 27.15
C VAL A 38 47.19 -10.98 25.77
N THR A 39 46.50 -10.54 24.72
CA THR A 39 47.12 -10.09 23.46
C THR A 39 46.36 -8.90 22.88
N ASP A 40 47.00 -7.74 22.96
CA ASP A 40 46.99 -6.59 22.06
C ASP A 40 45.65 -6.08 21.47
N THR A 41 45.08 -5.07 22.13
CA THR A 41 43.85 -4.35 21.76
C THR A 41 44.06 -3.22 20.73
N GLY A 42 45.06 -3.29 19.85
CA GLY A 42 45.35 -2.23 18.87
C GLY A 42 44.64 -2.35 17.51
N SER A 43 44.28 -3.57 17.05
CA SER A 43 43.95 -3.79 15.62
C SER A 43 42.44 -3.90 15.30
N ALA A 44 41.60 -4.23 16.29
CA ALA A 44 40.16 -4.45 16.06
C ALA A 44 39.36 -3.14 15.93
N ALA A 45 39.75 -2.07 16.65
CA ALA A 45 39.04 -0.79 16.65
C ALA A 45 39.24 0.03 15.34
N LEU A 46 40.34 -0.21 14.62
CA LEU A 46 40.62 0.46 13.34
C LEU A 46 39.86 -0.18 12.16
N ARG A 47 39.57 -1.49 12.23
CA ARG A 47 38.78 -2.18 11.20
C ARG A 47 37.29 -1.83 11.28
N TYR A 48 36.75 -1.63 12.48
CA TYR A 48 35.36 -1.24 12.67
C TYR A 48 35.05 0.21 12.20
N ARG A 49 36.06 1.08 12.18
CA ARG A 49 35.92 2.47 11.66
C ARG A 49 36.07 2.59 10.14
N ALA A 50 36.65 1.59 9.48
CA ALA A 50 36.77 1.56 8.02
C ALA A 50 35.45 1.13 7.34
N ASP A 51 34.68 0.23 7.95
CA ASP A 51 33.39 -0.23 7.40
C ASP A 51 32.27 0.82 7.53
N ALA A 52 32.36 1.74 8.48
CA ALA A 52 31.41 2.85 8.62
C ALA A 52 31.59 3.95 7.53
N ARG A 53 32.68 3.91 6.75
CA ARG A 53 32.97 4.89 5.68
C ARG A 53 32.72 4.38 4.26
N SER A 54 32.23 3.15 4.10
CA SER A 54 31.92 2.57 2.78
C SER A 54 30.42 2.31 2.53
N LEU A 55 29.52 2.84 3.37
CA LEU A 55 28.15 3.12 2.92
C LEU A 55 28.15 4.51 2.30
N ALA A 56 28.83 4.63 1.14
CA ALA A 56 28.44 5.66 0.20
C ALA A 56 26.93 5.51 0.03
N LYS A 57 26.16 6.50 0.50
CA LYS A 57 24.75 6.67 0.14
C LYS A 57 24.72 6.83 -1.37
N GLY A 58 24.80 5.73 -2.10
CA GLY A 58 24.45 5.67 -3.50
C GLY A 58 23.04 6.18 -3.53
N ARG A 59 22.86 7.39 -4.05
CA ARG A 59 21.56 8.00 -4.25
C ARG A 59 20.83 7.08 -5.24
N ARG A 60 20.14 6.06 -4.71
CA ARG A 60 19.45 5.05 -5.50
C ARG A 60 18.53 5.80 -6.45
N ARG A 61 18.71 5.62 -7.76
CA ARG A 61 17.88 6.29 -8.76
C ARG A 61 16.44 5.85 -8.51
N ARG A 62 15.57 6.80 -8.19
CA ARG A 62 14.13 6.56 -8.11
C ARG A 62 13.64 6.28 -9.53
N ASN A 63 12.78 5.29 -9.69
CA ASN A 63 12.11 5.04 -10.97
C ASN A 63 10.99 6.04 -11.27
N ILE A 64 10.81 7.08 -10.45
CA ILE A 64 9.92 8.21 -10.70
C ILE A 64 10.66 9.52 -10.40
N SER A 65 10.43 10.56 -11.21
CA SER A 65 11.04 11.88 -11.01
C SER A 65 10.43 12.59 -9.80
N GLN A 66 11.14 13.59 -9.25
CA GLN A 66 10.62 14.39 -8.15
C GLN A 66 9.40 15.23 -8.57
N ASP A 67 9.41 15.76 -9.79
CA ASP A 67 8.29 16.52 -10.34
C ASP A 67 7.05 15.63 -10.53
N ASP A 68 7.23 14.41 -11.02
CA ASP A 68 6.13 13.46 -11.17
C ASP A 68 5.57 13.02 -9.81
N MET A 69 6.44 12.78 -8.83
CA MET A 69 6.05 12.49 -7.45
C MET A 69 5.16 13.60 -6.87
N LEU A 70 5.59 14.86 -6.99
CA LEU A 70 4.84 16.02 -6.54
C LEU A 70 3.51 16.15 -7.31
N ALA A 71 3.54 16.00 -8.63
CA ALA A 71 2.34 16.08 -9.45
C ALA A 71 1.29 15.02 -9.07
N ILE A 72 1.72 13.77 -8.81
CA ILE A 72 0.83 12.71 -8.33
C ILE A 72 0.24 13.09 -6.98
N LEU A 73 1.07 13.47 -6.01
CA LEU A 73 0.64 13.77 -4.65
C LEU A 73 -0.33 14.96 -4.61
N ASP A 74 0.01 16.04 -5.31
CA ASP A 74 -0.81 17.24 -5.43
C ASP A 74 -2.15 16.93 -6.10
N TYR A 75 -2.15 16.10 -7.15
CA TYR A 75 -3.39 15.72 -7.81
C TYR A 75 -4.29 14.88 -6.89
N HIS A 76 -3.73 13.95 -6.11
CA HIS A 76 -4.49 13.20 -5.11
C HIS A 76 -5.12 14.12 -4.06
N ASN A 77 -4.32 14.99 -3.44
CA ASN A 77 -4.83 15.93 -2.44
C ASN A 77 -5.84 16.93 -3.03
N LYS A 78 -5.66 17.35 -4.29
CA LYS A 78 -6.62 18.20 -5.00
C LYS A 78 -7.99 17.53 -5.18
N VAL A 79 -8.03 16.24 -5.56
CA VAL A 79 -9.31 15.54 -5.76
C VAL A 79 -9.96 15.18 -4.41
N ARG A 80 -9.16 14.81 -3.40
CA ARG A 80 -9.62 14.54 -2.03
C ARG A 80 -10.30 15.75 -1.38
N ALA A 81 -9.76 16.96 -1.61
CA ALA A 81 -10.32 18.21 -1.11
C ALA A 81 -11.68 18.61 -1.73
N LYS A 82 -12.04 18.01 -2.86
CA LYS A 82 -13.17 18.42 -3.72
C LYS A 82 -14.22 17.34 -3.90
N VAL A 83 -14.17 16.27 -3.10
CA VAL A 83 -15.13 15.18 -3.20
C VAL A 83 -16.55 15.66 -2.92
N PHE A 84 -17.51 15.05 -3.61
CA PHE A 84 -18.92 15.18 -3.33
C PHE A 84 -19.55 13.79 -3.19
N PRO A 85 -20.34 13.52 -2.13
CA PRO A 85 -20.66 14.42 -1.01
C PRO A 85 -19.43 14.81 -0.16
N PRO A 86 -19.48 15.89 0.64
CA PRO A 86 -18.34 16.31 1.46
C PRO A 86 -17.94 15.24 2.49
N ALA A 87 -16.63 15.10 2.70
CA ALA A 87 -16.04 14.10 3.59
C ALA A 87 -15.68 14.70 4.95
N SER A 88 -16.20 14.13 6.04
CA SER A 88 -15.91 14.59 7.40
C SER A 88 -14.56 14.09 7.96
N ASN A 89 -14.00 13.02 7.40
CA ASN A 89 -12.81 12.34 7.91
C ASN A 89 -11.68 12.19 6.88
N MET A 90 -11.62 13.05 5.86
CA MET A 90 -10.62 12.94 4.80
C MET A 90 -9.22 13.32 5.32
N GLU A 91 -8.32 12.35 5.44
CA GLU A 91 -6.94 12.62 5.86
C GLU A 91 -6.10 13.19 4.71
N TYR A 92 -5.20 14.12 5.02
CA TYR A 92 -4.24 14.63 4.05
C TYR A 92 -3.24 13.53 3.65
N MET A 93 -3.03 13.37 2.35
CA MET A 93 -2.14 12.33 1.83
C MET A 93 -0.71 12.84 1.76
N VAL A 94 0.25 12.04 2.20
CA VAL A 94 1.70 12.30 2.09
C VAL A 94 2.38 11.23 1.24
N TRP A 95 3.56 11.56 0.71
CA TRP A 95 4.38 10.58 0.00
C TRP A 95 5.08 9.64 1.01
N ASP A 96 5.10 8.35 0.72
CA ASP A 96 5.83 7.35 1.48
C ASP A 96 6.82 6.59 0.58
N GLU A 97 8.12 6.79 0.86
CA GLU A 97 9.21 6.21 0.06
C GLU A 97 9.24 4.67 0.13
N SER A 98 8.76 4.06 1.22
CA SER A 98 8.72 2.59 1.31
C SER A 98 7.64 2.01 0.40
N LEU A 99 6.49 2.69 0.28
CA LEU A 99 5.44 2.34 -0.67
C LEU A 99 5.92 2.50 -2.11
N ALA A 100 6.68 3.56 -2.40
CA ALA A 100 7.26 3.80 -3.73
C ALA A 100 8.29 2.73 -4.11
N GLN A 101 9.13 2.30 -3.18
CA GLN A 101 10.08 1.20 -3.41
C GLN A 101 9.37 -0.13 -3.66
N SER A 102 8.31 -0.43 -2.91
CA SER A 102 7.48 -1.61 -3.15
C SER A 102 6.79 -1.55 -4.52
N ALA A 103 6.29 -0.38 -4.90
CA ALA A 103 5.69 -0.16 -6.23
C ALA A 103 6.73 -0.33 -7.34
N GLU A 104 7.97 0.09 -7.13
CA GLU A 104 9.07 -0.07 -8.08
C GLU A 104 9.40 -1.53 -8.35
N VAL A 105 9.50 -2.34 -7.28
CA VAL A 105 9.72 -3.78 -7.40
C VAL A 105 8.59 -4.41 -8.21
N TRP A 106 7.33 -4.07 -7.92
CA TRP A 106 6.19 -4.62 -8.65
C TRP A 106 6.12 -4.15 -10.11
N ALA A 107 6.35 -2.86 -10.37
CA ALA A 107 6.31 -2.30 -11.73
C ALA A 107 7.35 -2.96 -12.67
N SER A 108 8.49 -3.38 -12.10
CA SER A 108 9.57 -4.06 -12.84
C SER A 108 9.25 -5.47 -13.31
N THR A 109 8.20 -6.10 -12.76
CA THR A 109 7.79 -7.46 -13.17
C THR A 109 7.09 -7.45 -14.53
N CYS A 110 6.58 -6.29 -14.97
CA CYS A 110 5.83 -6.16 -16.21
C CYS A 110 4.62 -7.09 -16.33
N LEU A 111 3.95 -7.32 -15.19
CA LEU A 111 2.70 -8.08 -15.11
C LEU A 111 1.51 -7.12 -14.94
N TRP A 112 0.52 -7.23 -15.83
CA TRP A 112 -0.72 -6.44 -15.74
C TRP A 112 -1.70 -7.06 -14.74
N GLU A 113 -1.27 -7.10 -13.48
CA GLU A 113 -2.06 -7.62 -12.36
C GLU A 113 -1.64 -6.97 -11.05
N HIS A 114 -2.48 -7.08 -10.02
CA HIS A 114 -2.15 -6.57 -8.69
C HIS A 114 -1.13 -7.46 -7.97
N GLY A 115 -0.21 -6.86 -7.23
CA GLY A 115 0.71 -7.62 -6.38
C GLY A 115 1.79 -6.80 -5.68
N PRO A 116 2.70 -7.48 -4.95
CA PRO A 116 2.69 -8.92 -4.69
C PRO A 116 1.60 -9.30 -3.68
N GLN A 117 1.02 -10.50 -3.84
CA GLN A 117 -0.20 -10.94 -3.13
C GLN A 117 -0.10 -10.85 -1.60
N ASN A 118 1.08 -11.12 -1.04
CA ASN A 118 1.32 -11.06 0.40
C ASN A 118 1.19 -9.64 0.99
N LEU A 119 1.40 -8.59 0.18
CA LEU A 119 1.30 -7.19 0.60
C LEU A 119 -0.10 -6.60 0.38
N LEU A 120 -0.86 -7.11 -0.61
CA LEU A 120 -2.20 -6.60 -0.94
C LEU A 120 -3.23 -6.76 0.16
N ARG A 121 -2.95 -7.58 1.19
CA ARG A 121 -3.78 -7.67 2.41
C ARG A 121 -3.71 -6.42 3.29
N PHE A 122 -2.64 -5.63 3.15
CA PHE A 122 -2.39 -4.44 3.97
C PHE A 122 -2.31 -3.15 3.17
N LEU A 123 -2.10 -3.25 1.86
CA LEU A 123 -1.95 -2.10 0.97
C LEU A 123 -3.13 -2.00 -0.02
N GLY A 124 -3.48 -0.76 -0.36
CA GLY A 124 -4.21 -0.46 -1.58
C GLY A 124 -3.26 -0.40 -2.77
N GLN A 125 -3.75 -0.63 -3.99
CA GLN A 125 -2.93 -0.49 -5.19
C GLN A 125 -3.78 -0.05 -6.38
N ASN A 126 -3.32 1.01 -7.07
CA ASN A 126 -3.84 1.40 -8.38
C ASN A 126 -2.78 1.15 -9.45
N LEU A 127 -3.24 0.69 -10.60
CA LEU A 127 -2.41 0.35 -11.76
C LEU A 127 -2.84 1.21 -12.95
N SER A 128 -1.89 1.65 -13.75
CA SER A 128 -2.17 2.34 -15.00
C SER A 128 -1.15 1.95 -16.05
N VAL A 129 -1.61 1.69 -17.27
CA VAL A 129 -0.75 1.28 -18.37
C VAL A 129 -1.14 2.03 -19.64
N ARG A 130 -0.14 2.41 -20.42
CA ARG A 130 -0.33 3.02 -21.74
C ARG A 130 0.80 2.68 -22.69
N THR A 131 0.52 2.77 -23.97
CA THR A 131 1.54 2.73 -25.03
C THR A 131 1.93 4.15 -25.45
N GLY A 132 3.08 4.26 -26.13
CA GLY A 132 3.57 5.52 -26.67
C GLY A 132 4.12 6.48 -25.62
N ARG A 133 4.61 7.64 -26.07
CA ARG A 133 5.18 8.68 -25.18
C ARG A 133 4.07 9.38 -24.39
N TYR A 134 4.32 9.70 -23.12
CA TYR A 134 3.47 10.60 -22.33
C TYR A 134 4.17 11.94 -22.17
N ARG A 135 3.40 13.01 -21.99
CA ARG A 135 3.94 14.36 -21.72
C ARG A 135 3.91 14.73 -20.24
N SER A 136 3.06 14.07 -19.46
CA SER A 136 2.88 14.30 -18.03
C SER A 136 2.40 13.01 -17.36
N ILE A 137 2.92 12.71 -16.18
CA ILE A 137 2.51 11.55 -15.38
C ILE A 137 1.00 11.55 -15.09
N LEU A 138 0.37 12.74 -15.05
CA LEU A 138 -1.06 12.87 -14.82
C LEU A 138 -1.92 12.23 -15.93
N GLN A 139 -1.36 11.95 -17.10
CA GLN A 139 -2.06 11.16 -18.13
C GLN A 139 -2.33 9.71 -17.70
N LEU A 140 -1.54 9.17 -16.75
CA LEU A 140 -1.75 7.84 -16.18
C LEU A 140 -2.67 7.87 -14.94
N VAL A 141 -2.78 9.02 -14.27
CA VAL A 141 -3.50 9.16 -12.98
C VAL A 141 -4.91 9.73 -13.14
N LYS A 142 -5.11 10.71 -14.03
CA LYS A 142 -6.44 11.32 -14.26
C LYS A 142 -7.53 10.30 -14.64
N PRO A 143 -7.25 9.26 -15.45
CA PRO A 143 -8.25 8.24 -15.74
C PRO A 143 -8.81 7.54 -14.49
N TRP A 144 -8.01 7.38 -13.44
CA TRP A 144 -8.49 6.84 -12.16
C TRP A 144 -9.54 7.76 -11.52
N TYR A 145 -9.34 9.08 -11.55
CA TYR A 145 -10.31 10.04 -11.04
C TYR A 145 -11.55 10.11 -11.93
N ASP A 146 -11.40 10.00 -13.26
CA ASP A 146 -12.49 10.11 -14.22
C ASP A 146 -13.59 9.05 -14.00
N GLU A 147 -13.28 7.93 -13.34
CA GLU A 147 -14.27 6.93 -12.92
C GLU A 147 -15.35 7.49 -11.98
N VAL A 148 -15.13 8.67 -11.38
CA VAL A 148 -16.17 9.39 -10.60
C VAL A 148 -17.45 9.62 -11.40
N LYS A 149 -17.35 9.71 -12.74
CA LYS A 149 -18.50 9.89 -13.64
C LYS A 149 -19.46 8.71 -13.61
N ASP A 150 -18.92 7.53 -13.30
CA ASP A 150 -19.65 6.26 -13.28
C ASP A 150 -19.92 5.76 -11.86
N TYR A 151 -19.48 6.52 -10.85
CA TYR A 151 -19.57 6.14 -9.44
C TYR A 151 -20.67 6.92 -8.71
N SER A 152 -21.53 6.21 -8.01
CA SER A 152 -22.47 6.80 -7.04
C SER A 152 -22.05 6.51 -5.61
N PHE A 153 -21.93 7.56 -4.80
CA PHE A 153 -21.55 7.41 -3.40
C PHE A 153 -22.65 6.69 -2.58
N PRO A 154 -22.33 5.64 -1.79
CA PRO A 154 -23.29 5.00 -0.91
C PRO A 154 -23.48 5.82 0.37
N TYR A 155 -24.69 6.34 0.59
CA TYR A 155 -25.00 7.07 1.82
C TYR A 155 -25.19 6.11 3.00
N PRO A 156 -25.06 6.56 4.26
CA PRO A 156 -25.25 5.70 5.44
C PRO A 156 -26.55 4.89 5.43
N ARG A 157 -27.64 5.47 4.91
CA ARG A 157 -28.95 4.79 4.74
C ARG A 157 -28.92 3.61 3.77
N ASP A 158 -27.97 3.60 2.83
CA ASP A 158 -27.79 2.53 1.85
C ASP A 158 -26.94 1.37 2.40
N CYS A 159 -26.30 1.56 3.57
CA CYS A 159 -25.37 0.60 4.15
C CYS A 159 -26.06 -0.25 5.23
N ASN A 160 -26.43 -1.49 4.90
CA ASN A 160 -27.01 -2.42 5.88
C ASN A 160 -26.78 -3.90 5.46
N PRO A 161 -25.97 -4.70 6.18
CA PRO A 161 -24.94 -4.30 7.15
C PRO A 161 -23.67 -3.74 6.46
N ARG A 162 -23.64 -3.77 5.13
CA ARG A 162 -22.51 -3.37 4.27
C ARG A 162 -22.97 -2.30 3.29
N CYS A 163 -22.07 -1.39 2.93
CA CYS A 163 -22.29 -0.42 1.86
C CYS A 163 -22.17 -1.07 0.47
N PRO A 164 -23.11 -0.84 -0.45
CA PRO A 164 -23.00 -1.32 -1.82
C PRO A 164 -21.97 -0.51 -2.61
N LEU A 165 -21.20 -1.17 -3.49
CA LEU A 165 -20.43 -0.49 -4.52
C LEU A 165 -21.37 -0.16 -5.69
N LYS A 166 -21.77 1.11 -5.84
CA LYS A 166 -22.62 1.56 -6.95
C LYS A 166 -21.73 2.10 -8.08
N CYS A 167 -21.31 1.20 -8.96
CA CYS A 167 -20.50 1.50 -10.14
C CYS A 167 -21.27 1.15 -11.41
N TYR A 168 -21.37 2.09 -12.34
CA TYR A 168 -22.12 1.94 -13.59
C TYR A 168 -21.23 1.87 -14.84
N GLY A 169 -19.93 1.98 -14.65
CA GLY A 169 -18.89 1.90 -15.67
C GLY A 169 -18.08 0.61 -15.55
N PRO A 170 -17.05 0.45 -16.38
CA PRO A 170 -16.20 -0.75 -16.36
C PRO A 170 -15.34 -0.87 -15.09
N MET A 171 -15.07 0.26 -14.41
CA MET A 171 -14.25 0.31 -13.20
C MET A 171 -14.56 1.59 -12.41
N CYS A 172 -14.63 1.48 -11.08
CA CYS A 172 -14.72 2.63 -10.17
C CYS A 172 -13.77 2.56 -8.97
N THR A 173 -13.03 1.45 -8.84
CA THR A 173 -12.23 1.18 -7.64
C THR A 173 -10.93 1.98 -7.61
N HIS A 174 -10.44 2.47 -8.74
CA HIS A 174 -9.28 3.35 -8.73
C HIS A 174 -9.67 4.72 -8.16
N TYR A 175 -10.82 5.28 -8.57
CA TYR A 175 -11.36 6.51 -7.99
C TYR A 175 -11.56 6.36 -6.48
N THR A 176 -12.26 5.32 -6.03
CA THR A 176 -12.55 5.14 -4.59
C THR A 176 -11.28 5.00 -3.75
N GLN A 177 -10.21 4.40 -4.30
CA GLN A 177 -8.91 4.35 -3.62
C GLN A 177 -8.26 5.73 -3.52
N MET A 178 -8.30 6.55 -4.58
CA MET A 178 -7.73 7.90 -4.55
C MET A 178 -8.39 8.76 -3.46
N VAL A 179 -9.71 8.59 -3.28
CA VAL A 179 -10.50 9.35 -2.30
C VAL A 179 -10.77 8.59 -1.00
N TRP A 180 -10.02 7.52 -0.72
CA TRP A 180 -10.24 6.75 0.50
C TRP A 180 -9.81 7.57 1.74
N GLY A 181 -10.76 7.89 2.62
CA GLY A 181 -10.60 8.87 3.69
C GLY A 181 -9.41 8.60 4.60
N THR A 182 -9.16 7.32 4.93
CA THR A 182 -8.07 6.91 5.81
C THR A 182 -6.74 6.63 5.10
N SER A 183 -6.73 6.44 3.77
CA SER A 183 -5.49 6.22 3.03
C SER A 183 -4.70 7.54 2.95
N ASN A 184 -3.82 7.74 3.91
CA ASN A 184 -3.07 8.99 4.10
C ASN A 184 -1.63 8.92 3.58
N LYS A 185 -1.22 7.79 3.00
CA LYS A 185 0.09 7.62 2.37
C LYS A 185 -0.05 7.04 0.97
N VAL A 186 0.75 7.54 0.04
CA VAL A 186 0.90 6.99 -1.31
C VAL A 186 2.37 6.92 -1.69
N GLY A 187 2.74 5.89 -2.43
CA GLY A 187 4.05 5.83 -3.09
C GLY A 187 3.92 5.09 -4.41
N CYS A 188 4.51 5.65 -5.46
CA CYS A 188 4.37 5.16 -6.82
C CYS A 188 5.72 4.95 -7.51
N ALA A 189 5.71 4.12 -8.54
CA ALA A 189 6.82 3.95 -9.46
C ALA A 189 6.32 3.75 -10.88
N ILE A 190 7.10 4.23 -11.85
CA ILE A 190 6.86 4.06 -13.27
C ILE A 190 7.94 3.19 -13.89
N HIS A 191 7.55 2.25 -14.74
CA HIS A 191 8.47 1.35 -15.43
C HIS A 191 8.08 1.24 -16.91
N THR A 192 9.08 1.12 -17.79
CA THR A 192 8.84 0.88 -19.22
C THR A 192 9.10 -0.58 -19.54
N CYS A 193 8.03 -1.33 -19.75
CA CYS A 193 8.06 -2.74 -20.09
C CYS A 193 8.29 -2.94 -21.59
N HIS A 194 9.32 -3.70 -21.97
CA HIS A 194 9.59 -4.00 -23.38
C HIS A 194 8.41 -4.75 -24.02
N ASN A 195 7.90 -5.76 -23.32
CA ASN A 195 6.75 -6.58 -23.66
C ASN A 195 5.89 -6.73 -22.42
N MET A 196 4.58 -6.48 -22.53
CA MET A 196 3.63 -6.64 -21.44
C MET A 196 2.30 -7.14 -22.00
N ASN A 197 1.75 -8.23 -21.46
CA ASN A 197 0.42 -8.69 -21.85
C ASN A 197 -0.63 -7.88 -21.09
N VAL A 198 -1.42 -7.09 -21.79
CA VAL A 198 -2.46 -6.23 -21.22
C VAL A 198 -3.79 -6.63 -21.85
N TRP A 199 -4.73 -7.13 -21.04
CA TRP A 199 -6.04 -7.62 -21.47
C TRP A 199 -5.97 -8.62 -22.64
N GLY A 200 -5.02 -9.55 -22.59
CA GLY A 200 -4.82 -10.59 -23.61
C GLY A 200 -4.13 -10.10 -24.90
N SER A 201 -3.68 -8.84 -24.95
CA SER A 201 -2.93 -8.27 -26.06
C SER A 201 -1.50 -7.92 -25.68
N LEU A 202 -0.53 -8.28 -26.53
CA LEU A 202 0.87 -7.94 -26.31
C LEU A 202 1.13 -6.45 -26.63
N TRP A 203 1.45 -5.68 -25.60
CA TRP A 203 1.82 -4.27 -25.73
C TRP A 203 3.35 -4.13 -25.71
N ARG A 204 3.90 -3.57 -26.78
CA ARG A 204 5.33 -3.26 -26.89
C ARG A 204 5.63 -1.90 -26.29
N ARG A 205 6.71 -1.81 -25.51
CA ARG A 205 7.16 -0.57 -24.83
C ARG A 205 6.04 0.08 -24.01
N ALA A 206 5.34 -0.72 -23.22
CA ALA A 206 4.28 -0.25 -22.34
C ALA A 206 4.85 0.56 -21.18
N THR A 207 4.29 1.73 -20.93
CA THR A 207 4.56 2.52 -19.72
C THR A 207 3.59 2.07 -18.64
N TYR A 208 4.12 1.54 -17.54
CA TYR A 208 3.36 0.97 -16.44
C TYR A 208 3.60 1.77 -15.16
N LEU A 209 2.53 2.32 -14.58
CA LEU A 209 2.52 3.03 -13.30
C LEU A 209 1.85 2.15 -12.26
N VAL A 210 2.56 1.94 -11.14
CA VAL A 210 2.04 1.29 -9.94
C VAL A 210 2.02 2.32 -8.82
N CYS A 211 0.90 2.48 -8.13
CA CYS A 211 0.78 3.31 -6.94
C CYS A 211 0.24 2.46 -5.79
N ASN A 212 0.97 2.41 -4.68
CA ASN A 212 0.56 1.74 -3.44
C ASN A 212 0.04 2.76 -2.43
N TYR A 213 -0.99 2.36 -1.67
CA TYR A 213 -1.65 3.19 -0.66
C TYR A 213 -1.61 2.51 0.71
N SER A 214 -1.42 3.32 1.76
CA SER A 214 -1.49 2.85 3.13
C SER A 214 -2.17 3.91 4.02
N PRO A 215 -3.00 3.50 4.99
CA PRO A 215 -3.67 2.21 5.09
C PRO A 215 -4.44 1.79 3.82
N LYS A 216 -4.69 0.50 3.66
CA LYS A 216 -5.49 -0.04 2.54
C LYS A 216 -6.87 0.60 2.49
N GLY A 217 -7.30 0.97 1.28
CA GLY A 217 -8.67 1.33 0.97
C GLY A 217 -9.45 0.22 0.27
N ASN A 218 -10.62 0.57 -0.27
CA ASN A 218 -11.52 -0.34 -0.98
C ASN A 218 -11.90 -1.59 -0.18
N TRP A 219 -12.15 -1.40 1.13
CA TRP A 219 -12.69 -2.47 1.96
C TRP A 219 -14.09 -2.84 1.47
N ILE A 220 -14.32 -4.15 1.31
CA ILE A 220 -15.59 -4.68 0.82
C ILE A 220 -16.68 -4.34 1.84
N GLY A 221 -17.71 -3.65 1.37
CA GLY A 221 -18.83 -3.26 2.22
C GLY A 221 -18.63 -1.94 2.96
N GLU A 222 -17.58 -1.17 2.64
CA GLU A 222 -17.34 0.15 3.22
C GLU A 222 -17.45 1.26 2.17
N ALA A 223 -17.92 2.43 2.62
CA ALA A 223 -17.88 3.65 1.81
C ALA A 223 -16.45 4.25 1.81
N PRO A 224 -16.03 4.97 0.77
CA PRO A 224 -14.68 5.52 0.70
C PRO A 224 -14.33 6.49 1.82
N TYR A 225 -15.32 7.21 2.37
CA TYR A 225 -15.16 8.15 3.47
C TYR A 225 -16.50 8.32 4.21
N LYS A 226 -16.50 9.08 5.31
CA LYS A 226 -17.71 9.44 6.04
C LYS A 226 -18.28 10.73 5.49
N VAL A 227 -19.56 10.74 5.13
CA VAL A 227 -20.26 11.97 4.73
C VAL A 227 -20.38 12.91 5.92
N GLY A 228 -20.17 14.21 5.71
CA GLY A 228 -20.42 15.23 6.71
C GLY A 228 -19.66 16.52 6.45
N LEU A 229 -19.79 17.47 7.39
CA LEU A 229 -19.02 18.71 7.34
C LEU A 229 -17.52 18.40 7.28
N PRO A 230 -16.75 19.00 6.36
CA PRO A 230 -15.31 18.76 6.28
C PRO A 230 -14.61 18.89 7.62
N CYS A 231 -13.72 17.94 7.90
CA CYS A 231 -12.93 17.85 9.13
C CYS A 231 -13.72 17.63 10.44
N SER A 232 -15.05 17.44 10.41
CA SER A 232 -15.83 17.24 11.65
C SER A 232 -15.59 15.90 12.33
N MET A 233 -14.95 14.95 11.64
CA MET A 233 -14.65 13.59 12.12
C MET A 233 -13.18 13.23 11.91
N CYS A 234 -12.27 14.22 11.98
CA CYS A 234 -10.83 13.97 11.96
C CYS A 234 -10.39 13.14 13.17
N PRO A 235 -9.45 12.18 13.00
CA PRO A 235 -8.90 11.45 14.13
C PRO A 235 -8.26 12.38 15.17
N PRO A 236 -8.30 12.05 16.48
CA PRO A 236 -7.74 12.89 17.54
C PRO A 236 -6.26 13.25 17.36
N SER A 237 -5.48 12.41 16.67
CA SER A 237 -4.07 12.66 16.32
C SER A 237 -3.84 13.93 15.49
N TYR A 238 -4.89 14.45 14.85
CA TYR A 238 -4.85 15.67 14.04
C TYR A 238 -5.17 16.94 14.87
N ALA A 239 -5.50 16.81 16.16
CA ALA A 239 -5.76 17.93 17.07
C ALA A 239 -6.77 18.97 16.53
N GLY A 240 -7.78 18.53 15.76
CA GLY A 240 -8.79 19.41 15.16
C GLY A 240 -8.30 20.28 14.01
N SER A 241 -7.06 20.11 13.54
CA SER A 241 -6.50 20.91 12.45
C SER A 241 -7.10 20.51 11.10
N CYS A 242 -7.54 21.53 10.35
CA CYS A 242 -8.22 21.37 9.07
C CYS A 242 -7.62 22.32 8.04
N ARG A 243 -7.27 21.80 6.86
CA ARG A 243 -6.81 22.61 5.74
C ARG A 243 -7.35 22.04 4.44
N ASN A 244 -7.93 22.90 3.60
CA ASN A 244 -8.51 22.51 2.30
C ASN A 244 -9.43 21.29 2.41
N ASN A 245 -10.35 21.29 3.39
CA ASN A 245 -11.30 20.21 3.66
C ASN A 245 -10.68 18.85 4.07
N MET A 246 -9.43 18.85 4.54
CA MET A 246 -8.72 17.63 4.96
C MET A 246 -8.11 17.77 6.36
N CYS A 247 -8.04 16.65 7.07
CA CYS A 247 -7.35 16.51 8.35
C CYS A 247 -5.83 16.58 8.10
N VAL A 248 -5.19 17.60 8.65
CA VAL A 248 -3.73 17.81 8.53
C VAL A 248 -3.09 17.76 9.90
N PRO A 249 -1.92 17.09 10.07
CA PRO A 249 -1.32 17.00 11.39
C PRO A 249 -0.98 18.40 11.91
N PRO A 250 -1.00 18.62 13.24
CA PRO A 250 -0.60 19.90 13.81
C PRO A 250 0.82 20.24 13.35
N VAL A 251 1.04 21.50 12.98
CA VAL A 251 2.32 21.97 12.47
C VAL A 251 3.29 22.06 13.64
N ASN A 252 3.98 20.96 13.97
CA ASN A 252 5.13 21.03 14.86
C ASN A 252 6.27 21.69 14.07
N SER A 253 6.84 22.77 14.62
CA SER A 253 7.80 23.70 13.98
C SER A 253 9.02 23.09 13.25
N ASN A 254 9.20 21.77 13.28
CA ASN A 254 10.27 21.02 12.60
C ASN A 254 9.85 20.36 11.28
N TYR A 255 8.57 20.40 10.89
CA TYR A 255 8.06 19.82 9.63
C TYR A 255 8.11 20.76 8.42
N LEU A 256 8.89 21.84 8.49
CA LEU A 256 9.05 22.84 7.42
C LEU A 256 9.88 22.37 6.22
N HIS A 257 10.37 21.13 6.20
CA HIS A 257 11.27 20.66 5.13
C HIS A 257 10.58 20.22 3.83
N TRP A 258 9.24 20.13 3.80
CA TRP A 258 8.49 19.64 2.64
C TRP A 258 7.55 20.67 2.01
N LEU A 259 7.57 21.92 2.48
CA LEU A 259 6.71 23.01 1.98
C LEU A 259 7.50 24.19 1.38
N LYS A 260 8.69 23.93 0.82
CA LYS A 260 9.41 24.89 -0.03
C LYS A 260 9.66 24.30 -1.41
#